data_AF-A0AAD9QVB2-F1
#
_entry.id   AF-A0AAD9QVB2-F1
#
_cell.length_a   1.000
_cell.length_b   1.000
_cell.length_c   1.000
_cell.angle_alpha   90.00
_cell.angle_beta   90.00
_cell.angle_gamma   90.00
#
_symmetry.space_group_name_H-M   'P 1'
#
loop_
_entity.id
_entity.type
_entity.pdbx_description
1 polymer ?
#
loop_
_entity_poly.entity_id
_entity_poly.type
_entity_poly.pdbx_seq_one_letter_code
_entity_poly.pdbx_strand_id
1 'polypeptide(L)'
;MASIRRNPNMAIPLCLPNNYRWNATTGKCSQIPEERSSLVIVDEALQKLRALKGPVCVVSITGPYRRGKSFILSEVFDQPDVFPLGHSFDAKTMGIWMWIVPGKFQDSNGQECSVAPLDSEGINAVSGEGSDDNQIFTLSVLLSSVLIYNSSGVPMREDLTGLEFIAKLSQRVKLRSSNEGQQRVEARHDDAEFFHKTFPFFIWLLRDVTLRPPSDCKDIKEYFLKRLFKDQSESKGGSVQKVAESILCFSSGFDAFQLPPPSSDREVLEDMTSNKDKLSSAFLKGVEKFKSLLKSILVTKQSFNDGDIVTGEGLYETLRVSNMSVPAEAKKSKSPKSMIWNEEKDELLCREIFAVDVFSGTKRSTVARGAKWEKVAENLNKQQDVFFKVDKRAVRDRYNNLSRELSEKIQNEEKASGIETEMTNLENALEDLIEREDAADSENRAVDDQKKQDRENAADMRNRAMESLGQTKKRKESDDSENEGRKLKKRSNGNATVAYLREKNERLQEFRKEELEVKRMQLEKEENFMKVMMSQQQQQQKQMQEFQAMMNMQVRQQSDLMLALVTKLIDKH
;
A
#
# COMPACT_ATOMS: atom_id res chain seq x y z
N MET A 1 57.76 -10.47 -1.09
CA MET A 1 56.29 -10.37 -1.14
C MET A 1 55.94 -9.06 -1.83
N ALA A 2 55.55 -9.13 -3.11
CA ALA A 2 55.11 -7.94 -3.83
C ALA A 2 53.79 -7.45 -3.23
N SER A 3 53.78 -6.23 -2.68
CA SER A 3 52.54 -5.58 -2.24
C SER A 3 51.62 -5.46 -3.45
N ILE A 4 50.51 -6.18 -3.46
CA ILE A 4 49.44 -6.00 -4.44
C ILE A 4 48.84 -4.62 -4.16
N ARG A 5 49.41 -3.59 -4.80
CA ARG A 5 48.86 -2.23 -4.76
C ARG A 5 47.60 -2.24 -5.62
N ARG A 6 46.51 -1.74 -5.04
CA ARG A 6 45.24 -1.40 -5.71
C ARG A 6 45.51 -0.77 -7.07
N ASN A 7 44.77 -1.16 -8.13
CA ASN A 7 44.69 -0.35 -9.34
C ASN A 7 43.90 0.93 -8.98
N PRO A 8 44.53 2.11 -8.85
CA PRO A 8 43.87 3.30 -8.32
C PRO A 8 42.74 3.83 -9.23
N ASN A 9 42.64 3.29 -10.45
CA ASN A 9 41.80 3.80 -11.54
C ASN A 9 40.50 3.00 -11.76
N MET A 10 39.91 2.41 -10.73
CA MET A 10 38.64 1.69 -10.85
C MET A 10 37.57 2.22 -9.90
N ALA A 11 36.33 2.18 -10.37
CA ALA A 11 35.13 2.43 -9.59
C ALA A 11 35.11 1.55 -8.33
N ILE A 12 34.49 2.09 -7.29
CA ILE A 12 34.28 1.41 -6.02
C ILE A 12 32.80 1.10 -5.86
N PRO A 13 32.39 -0.10 -5.41
CA PRO A 13 31.00 -0.33 -5.07
C PRO A 13 30.59 0.63 -3.96
N LEU A 14 29.49 1.36 -4.16
CA LEU A 14 28.83 2.19 -3.15
C LEU A 14 27.99 1.32 -2.23
N CYS A 15 27.18 0.44 -2.81
CA CYS A 15 26.46 -0.60 -2.10
C CYS A 15 26.46 -1.89 -2.91
N LEU A 16 26.39 -3.01 -2.19
CA LEU A 16 26.33 -4.36 -2.75
C LEU A 16 25.21 -5.14 -2.07
N PRO A 17 24.64 -6.16 -2.72
CA PRO A 17 23.81 -7.13 -2.03
C PRO A 17 24.60 -7.79 -0.87
N ASN A 18 23.91 -8.16 0.21
CA ASN A 18 24.51 -8.75 1.40
C ASN A 18 25.30 -10.05 1.09
N ASN A 19 24.89 -10.78 0.05
CA ASN A 19 25.57 -11.98 -0.41
C ASN A 19 26.79 -11.71 -1.32
N TYR A 20 27.29 -10.47 -1.36
CA TYR A 20 28.55 -10.13 -2.00
C TYR A 20 29.50 -9.44 -1.01
N ARG A 21 30.78 -9.77 -1.10
CA ARG A 21 31.87 -9.11 -0.36
C ARG A 21 32.77 -8.36 -1.32
N TRP A 22 33.08 -7.11 -0.96
CA TRP A 22 34.10 -6.32 -1.62
C TRP A 22 35.46 -6.51 -0.95
N ASN A 23 36.49 -6.74 -1.74
CA ASN A 23 37.86 -6.76 -1.25
C ASN A 23 38.61 -5.51 -1.77
N ALA A 24 38.82 -4.54 -0.88
CA ALA A 24 39.43 -3.25 -1.22
C ALA A 24 40.88 -3.35 -1.71
N THR A 25 41.62 -4.41 -1.34
CA THR A 25 43.01 -4.63 -1.77
C THR A 25 43.07 -5.13 -3.20
N THR A 26 42.20 -6.08 -3.55
CA THR A 26 42.20 -6.72 -4.89
C THR A 26 41.30 -6.03 -5.90
N GLY A 27 40.36 -5.20 -5.44
CA GLY A 27 39.35 -4.58 -6.29
C GLY A 27 38.33 -5.59 -6.84
N LYS A 28 38.18 -6.75 -6.20
CA LYS A 28 37.29 -7.82 -6.63
C LYS A 28 36.06 -7.93 -5.73
N CYS A 29 34.94 -8.22 -6.36
CA CYS A 29 33.68 -8.56 -5.71
C CYS A 29 33.49 -10.09 -5.81
N SER A 30 33.22 -10.74 -4.68
CA SER A 30 33.02 -12.19 -4.61
C SER A 30 31.69 -12.51 -3.95
N GLN A 31 30.92 -13.40 -4.55
CA GLN A 31 29.69 -13.92 -3.95
C GLN A 31 30.02 -14.82 -2.77
N ILE A 32 29.24 -14.70 -1.69
CA ILE A 32 29.30 -15.56 -0.51
C ILE A 32 28.01 -16.41 -0.46
N PRO A 33 28.02 -17.58 0.21
CA PRO A 33 26.87 -18.48 0.27
C PRO A 33 25.81 -17.98 1.26
N GLU A 34 25.34 -16.76 1.05
CA GLU A 34 24.21 -16.16 1.76
C GLU A 34 23.09 -15.89 0.75
N GLU A 35 21.85 -15.91 1.23
CA GLU A 35 20.71 -15.47 0.42
C GLU A 35 20.72 -13.95 0.27
N ARG A 36 20.39 -13.50 -0.94
CA ARG A 36 20.23 -12.09 -1.25
C ARG A 36 18.96 -11.58 -0.57
N SER A 37 19.09 -10.66 0.37
CA SER A 37 17.98 -10.14 1.19
C SER A 37 18.06 -8.64 1.48
N SER A 38 19.23 -8.02 1.33
CA SER A 38 19.42 -6.60 1.64
C SER A 38 20.61 -5.99 0.89
N LEU A 39 20.65 -4.66 0.85
CA LEU A 39 21.79 -3.89 0.37
C LEU A 39 22.65 -3.43 1.54
N VAL A 40 23.96 -3.60 1.38
CA VAL A 40 25.02 -3.26 2.33
C VAL A 40 25.86 -2.15 1.72
N ILE A 41 26.07 -1.07 2.47
CA ILE A 41 26.95 0.02 2.05
C ILE A 41 28.41 -0.39 2.25
N VAL A 42 29.28 0.01 1.32
CA VAL A 42 30.72 -0.22 1.41
C VAL A 42 31.39 0.97 2.09
N ASP A 43 32.03 0.72 3.23
CA ASP A 43 32.62 1.77 4.07
C ASP A 43 33.71 2.58 3.35
N GLU A 44 34.50 1.97 2.47
CA GLU A 44 35.52 2.70 1.73
C GLU A 44 34.90 3.69 0.73
N ALA A 45 33.70 3.42 0.21
CA ALA A 45 32.98 4.37 -0.64
C ALA A 45 32.48 5.57 0.19
N LEU A 46 31.96 5.30 1.39
CA LEU A 46 31.58 6.34 2.35
C LEU A 46 32.76 7.24 2.73
N GLN A 47 33.94 6.67 2.98
CA GLN A 47 35.14 7.45 3.27
C GLN A 47 35.56 8.34 2.10
N LYS A 48 35.45 7.85 0.85
CA LYS A 48 35.70 8.67 -0.34
C LYS A 48 34.72 9.84 -0.47
N LEU A 49 33.44 9.61 -0.20
CA LEU A 49 32.43 10.68 -0.19
C LEU A 49 32.74 11.72 0.90
N ARG A 50 33.09 11.28 2.10
CA ARG A 50 33.45 12.15 3.22
C ARG A 50 34.67 13.05 2.93
N ALA A 51 35.64 12.50 2.20
CA ALA A 51 36.82 13.24 1.77
C ALA A 51 36.51 14.28 0.67
N LEU A 52 35.41 14.12 -0.07
CA LEU A 52 35.01 15.02 -1.15
C LEU A 52 34.43 16.32 -0.60
N LYS A 53 35.21 17.41 -0.72
CA LYS A 53 34.79 18.74 -0.26
C LYS A 53 34.11 19.55 -1.37
N GLY A 54 33.10 20.31 -0.97
CA GLY A 54 32.31 21.18 -1.85
C GLY A 54 31.10 20.49 -2.49
N PRO A 55 30.39 21.22 -3.37
CA PRO A 55 29.21 20.72 -4.09
C PRO A 55 29.47 19.46 -4.90
N VAL A 56 28.48 18.57 -4.95
CA VAL A 56 28.55 17.34 -5.74
C VAL A 56 27.41 17.29 -6.75
N CYS A 57 27.73 16.95 -7.99
CA CYS A 57 26.77 16.57 -9.02
C CYS A 57 26.81 15.04 -9.19
N VAL A 58 25.70 14.37 -8.86
CA VAL A 58 25.61 12.91 -8.96
C VAL A 58 24.91 12.54 -10.26
N VAL A 59 25.53 11.72 -11.10
CA VAL A 59 24.95 11.28 -12.37
C VAL A 59 24.77 9.76 -12.33
N SER A 60 23.55 9.28 -12.18
CA SER A 60 23.29 7.82 -12.16
C SER A 60 22.77 7.33 -13.50
N ILE A 61 23.22 6.15 -13.92
CA ILE A 61 22.63 5.40 -15.02
C ILE A 61 21.97 4.13 -14.51
N THR A 62 20.76 3.88 -14.98
CA THR A 62 19.96 2.72 -14.62
C THR A 62 19.17 2.21 -15.83
N GLY A 63 18.51 1.07 -15.70
CA GLY A 63 17.79 0.40 -16.80
C GLY A 63 18.18 -1.07 -16.95
N PRO A 64 17.55 -1.79 -17.89
CA PRO A 64 17.67 -3.24 -17.99
C PRO A 64 19.11 -3.77 -18.05
N TYR A 65 19.31 -5.01 -17.57
CA TYR A 65 20.61 -5.67 -17.58
C TYR A 65 21.21 -5.79 -19.00
N ARG A 66 22.54 -5.68 -19.11
CA ARG A 66 23.35 -5.84 -20.36
C ARG A 66 23.13 -4.82 -21.48
N ARG A 67 22.73 -3.59 -21.18
CA ARG A 67 22.43 -2.57 -22.20
C ARG A 67 23.54 -1.51 -22.36
N GLY A 68 24.80 -1.87 -22.08
CA GLY A 68 25.96 -0.98 -22.27
C GLY A 68 25.95 0.30 -21.42
N LYS A 69 25.40 0.23 -20.20
CA LYS A 69 25.29 1.35 -19.24
C LYS A 69 26.66 1.87 -18.83
N SER A 70 27.47 0.98 -18.26
CA SER A 70 28.82 1.25 -17.77
C SER A 70 29.72 1.87 -18.86
N PHE A 71 29.63 1.36 -20.11
CA PHE A 71 30.35 1.92 -21.25
C PHE A 71 29.96 3.39 -21.49
N ILE A 72 28.66 3.67 -21.64
CA ILE A 72 28.21 5.06 -21.89
C ILE A 72 28.61 5.98 -20.74
N LEU A 73 28.42 5.55 -19.50
CA LEU A 73 28.76 6.37 -18.33
C LEU A 73 30.26 6.68 -18.27
N SER A 74 31.12 5.71 -18.60
CA SER A 74 32.57 5.92 -18.73
C SER A 74 32.92 6.89 -19.87
N GLU A 75 32.34 6.70 -21.05
CA GLU A 75 32.66 7.50 -22.23
C GLU A 75 32.26 8.98 -22.08
N VAL A 76 31.08 9.27 -21.52
CA VAL A 76 30.61 10.66 -21.40
C VAL A 76 31.47 11.52 -20.47
N PHE A 77 32.21 10.90 -19.55
CA PHE A 77 33.14 11.59 -18.64
C PHE A 77 34.61 11.46 -19.05
N ASP A 78 34.92 10.89 -20.22
CA ASP A 78 36.29 10.63 -20.65
C ASP A 78 37.07 9.76 -19.65
N GLN A 79 36.40 8.77 -19.06
CA GLN A 79 36.93 7.86 -18.04
C GLN A 79 36.85 6.40 -18.52
N PRO A 80 37.62 6.01 -19.55
CA PRO A 80 37.60 4.64 -20.07
C PRO A 80 38.03 3.64 -19.00
N ASP A 81 37.43 2.45 -19.01
CA ASP A 81 37.76 1.30 -18.14
C ASP A 81 37.58 1.50 -16.63
N VAL A 82 36.88 2.54 -16.22
CA VAL A 82 36.64 2.82 -14.79
C VAL A 82 35.58 1.89 -14.19
N PHE A 83 34.48 1.65 -14.89
CA PHE A 83 33.43 0.73 -14.43
C PHE A 83 33.67 -0.69 -14.98
N PRO A 84 33.53 -1.73 -14.14
CA PRO A 84 33.77 -3.10 -14.57
C PRO A 84 32.77 -3.52 -15.66
N LEU A 85 33.28 -3.78 -16.88
CA LEU A 85 32.47 -4.26 -17.99
C LEU A 85 32.30 -5.78 -17.96
N GLY A 86 31.21 -6.26 -18.56
CA GLY A 86 31.48 -7.25 -19.60
C GLY A 86 30.45 -8.32 -19.91
N HIS A 87 30.98 -9.51 -20.17
CA HIS A 87 30.64 -10.27 -21.39
C HIS A 87 29.94 -11.63 -21.16
N SER A 88 29.79 -12.11 -19.92
CA SER A 88 29.10 -13.38 -19.57
C SER A 88 27.60 -13.17 -19.38
N PHE A 89 26.76 -14.24 -19.40
CA PHE A 89 25.29 -14.21 -19.20
C PHE A 89 24.79 -13.83 -17.78
N ASP A 90 25.71 -13.76 -16.81
CA ASP A 90 25.44 -13.30 -15.44
C ASP A 90 25.58 -11.77 -15.29
N ALA A 91 24.78 -11.17 -14.41
CA ALA A 91 24.92 -9.75 -14.08
C ALA A 91 26.32 -9.48 -13.49
N LYS A 92 27.03 -8.49 -14.03
CA LYS A 92 28.39 -8.14 -13.58
C LYS A 92 28.41 -6.97 -12.61
N THR A 93 27.60 -5.95 -12.86
CA THR A 93 27.40 -4.84 -11.93
C THR A 93 26.37 -5.29 -10.91
N MET A 94 26.82 -5.68 -9.72
CA MET A 94 25.96 -5.93 -8.57
C MET A 94 25.85 -4.66 -7.73
N GLY A 95 24.65 -4.32 -7.25
CA GLY A 95 24.42 -3.13 -6.43
C GLY A 95 24.60 -1.81 -7.19
N ILE A 96 25.23 -0.81 -6.55
CA ILE A 96 25.53 0.49 -7.15
C ILE A 96 27.03 0.74 -7.07
N TRP A 97 27.65 1.09 -8.19
CA TRP A 97 29.07 1.42 -8.28
C TRP A 97 29.26 2.91 -8.44
N MET A 98 30.29 3.46 -7.81
CA MET A 98 30.58 4.88 -7.77
C MET A 98 31.99 5.17 -8.26
N TRP A 99 32.11 6.24 -9.06
CA TRP A 99 33.37 6.89 -9.36
C TRP A 99 33.32 8.36 -8.93
N ILE A 100 34.49 8.97 -8.71
CA ILE A 100 34.61 10.42 -8.57
C ILE A 100 35.50 10.86 -9.72
N VAL A 101 34.93 11.63 -10.66
CA VAL A 101 35.68 12.06 -11.84
C VAL A 101 36.79 13.00 -11.39
N PRO A 102 38.05 12.78 -11.81
CA PRO A 102 39.14 13.69 -11.49
C PRO A 102 38.90 15.09 -12.05
N GLY A 103 39.15 16.11 -11.22
CA GLY A 103 38.97 17.50 -11.58
C GLY A 103 37.65 18.10 -11.10
N LYS A 104 37.43 19.34 -11.51
CA LYS A 104 36.24 20.13 -11.17
C LYS A 104 35.45 20.44 -12.43
N PHE A 105 34.13 20.48 -12.26
CA PHE A 105 33.18 20.77 -13.32
C PHE A 105 32.38 22.00 -12.95
N GLN A 106 31.89 22.71 -13.96
CA GLN A 106 30.89 23.74 -13.76
C GLN A 106 29.51 23.14 -14.02
N ASP A 107 28.59 23.37 -13.11
CA ASP A 107 27.19 23.05 -13.32
C ASP A 107 26.51 24.09 -14.23
N SER A 108 25.24 23.87 -14.58
CA SER A 108 24.47 24.75 -15.46
C SER A 108 24.31 26.17 -14.93
N ASN A 109 24.54 26.38 -13.63
CA ASN A 109 24.45 27.67 -12.95
C ASN A 109 25.84 28.32 -12.79
N GLY A 110 26.91 27.69 -13.29
CA GLY A 110 28.29 28.16 -13.17
C GLY A 110 28.95 27.81 -11.83
N GLN A 111 28.31 27.02 -10.97
CA GLN A 111 28.88 26.59 -9.69
C GLN A 111 29.91 25.48 -9.93
N GLU A 112 31.09 25.64 -9.34
CA GLU A 112 32.11 24.60 -9.35
C GLU A 112 31.67 23.43 -8.46
N CYS A 113 31.73 22.21 -9.01
CA CYS A 113 31.34 20.99 -8.33
C CYS A 113 32.23 19.80 -8.71
N SER A 114 32.21 18.78 -7.85
CA SER A 114 32.76 17.46 -8.18
C SER A 114 31.67 16.60 -8.81
N VAL A 115 32.00 15.80 -9.82
CA VAL A 115 31.04 14.88 -10.46
C VAL A 115 31.25 13.45 -9.96
N ALA A 116 30.16 12.81 -9.52
CA ALA A 116 30.13 11.43 -9.05
C ALA A 116 29.19 10.57 -9.92
N PRO A 117 29.72 9.84 -10.92
CA PRO A 117 28.93 8.93 -11.72
C PRO A 117 28.59 7.66 -10.94
N LEU A 118 27.33 7.23 -10.99
CA LEU A 118 26.84 6.00 -10.38
C LEU A 118 26.34 5.02 -11.46
N ASP A 119 26.89 3.81 -11.49
CA ASP A 119 26.44 2.73 -12.37
C ASP A 119 25.64 1.71 -11.55
N SER A 120 24.35 1.57 -11.85
CA SER A 120 23.48 0.65 -11.13
C SER A 120 23.45 -0.74 -11.78
N GLU A 121 23.19 -1.75 -10.95
CA GLU A 121 22.72 -3.06 -11.39
C GLU A 121 21.53 -2.91 -12.34
N GLY A 122 21.45 -3.83 -13.31
CA GLY A 122 20.36 -3.81 -14.28
C GLY A 122 19.09 -4.42 -13.72
N ILE A 123 17.98 -3.71 -13.93
CA ILE A 123 16.63 -4.16 -13.55
C ILE A 123 16.25 -5.42 -14.35
N ASN A 124 15.44 -6.31 -13.77
CA ASN A 124 14.91 -7.54 -14.35
C ASN A 124 15.97 -8.64 -14.60
N ALA A 125 16.98 -8.76 -13.73
CA ALA A 125 17.91 -9.89 -13.79
C ALA A 125 17.22 -11.18 -13.31
N VAL A 126 17.49 -12.32 -13.96
CA VAL A 126 16.92 -13.65 -13.60
C VAL A 126 17.27 -14.06 -12.16
N SER A 127 18.33 -13.48 -11.59
CA SER A 127 18.82 -13.70 -10.23
C SER A 127 18.30 -12.70 -9.19
N GLY A 128 17.45 -11.73 -9.59
CA GLY A 128 16.91 -10.71 -8.69
C GLY A 128 15.46 -11.02 -8.32
N GLU A 129 15.18 -11.20 -7.03
CA GLU A 129 13.80 -11.07 -6.54
C GLU A 129 13.37 -9.61 -6.73
N GLY A 130 12.17 -9.37 -7.27
CA GLY A 130 11.71 -8.04 -7.67
C GLY A 130 11.67 -6.96 -6.56
N SER A 131 11.88 -7.32 -5.29
CA SER A 131 12.00 -6.39 -4.16
C SER A 131 13.31 -5.61 -4.13
N ASP A 132 14.43 -6.21 -4.56
CA ASP A 132 15.78 -5.63 -4.48
C ASP A 132 16.08 -4.66 -5.62
N ASP A 133 15.62 -5.01 -6.83
CA ASP A 133 15.70 -4.15 -8.02
C ASP A 133 15.05 -2.78 -7.75
N ASN A 134 13.95 -2.78 -7.01
CA ASN A 134 13.26 -1.57 -6.60
C ASN A 134 14.12 -0.73 -5.64
N GLN A 135 14.85 -1.33 -4.69
CA GLN A 135 15.70 -0.59 -3.74
C GLN A 135 16.88 0.09 -4.44
N ILE A 136 17.59 -0.64 -5.32
CA ILE A 136 18.71 -0.11 -6.11
C ILE A 136 18.24 1.05 -6.98
N PHE A 137 17.10 0.88 -7.66
CA PHE A 137 16.53 1.92 -8.48
C PHE A 137 16.11 3.14 -7.65
N THR A 138 15.46 2.94 -6.49
CA THR A 138 15.06 4.01 -5.57
C THR A 138 16.26 4.86 -5.14
N LEU A 139 17.32 4.21 -4.67
CA LEU A 139 18.55 4.88 -4.27
C LEU A 139 19.15 5.67 -5.43
N SER A 140 19.21 5.06 -6.60
CA SER A 140 19.74 5.72 -7.80
C SER A 140 18.97 7.00 -8.10
N VAL A 141 17.64 7.00 -8.01
CA VAL A 141 16.82 8.21 -8.16
C VAL A 141 17.14 9.25 -7.08
N LEU A 142 17.11 8.84 -5.81
CA LEU A 142 17.25 9.75 -4.67
C LEU A 142 18.63 10.41 -4.57
N LEU A 143 19.69 9.67 -4.89
CA LEU A 143 21.07 10.17 -4.83
C LEU A 143 21.42 11.07 -6.01
N SER A 144 20.74 10.90 -7.15
CA SER A 144 21.07 11.59 -8.40
C SER A 144 20.72 13.07 -8.42
N SER A 145 21.60 13.85 -9.06
CA SER A 145 21.25 15.13 -9.70
C SER A 145 20.70 14.93 -11.10
N VAL A 146 21.27 13.98 -11.85
CA VAL A 146 20.85 13.60 -13.19
C VAL A 146 20.68 12.08 -13.22
N LEU A 147 19.52 11.62 -13.69
CA LEU A 147 19.21 10.20 -13.81
C LEU A 147 19.05 9.85 -15.29
N ILE A 148 19.88 8.92 -15.76
CA ILE A 148 19.85 8.40 -17.12
C ILE A 148 19.16 7.03 -17.08
N TYR A 149 17.97 6.93 -17.67
CA TYR A 149 17.30 5.66 -17.90
C TYR A 149 17.68 5.11 -19.28
N ASN A 150 18.46 4.03 -19.29
CA ASN A 150 19.03 3.42 -20.48
C ASN A 150 18.22 2.19 -20.91
N SER A 151 17.63 2.24 -22.10
CA SER A 151 16.86 1.16 -22.72
C SER A 151 17.31 0.96 -24.18
N SER A 152 17.01 -0.18 -24.81
CA SER A 152 17.32 -0.41 -26.23
C SER A 152 16.06 -0.41 -27.07
N GLY A 153 16.19 0.03 -28.32
CA GLY A 153 15.12 0.09 -29.29
C GLY A 153 14.21 1.30 -29.07
N VAL A 154 13.01 1.20 -29.62
CA VAL A 154 11.96 2.20 -29.47
C VAL A 154 11.31 2.02 -28.11
N PRO A 155 11.00 3.10 -27.36
CA PRO A 155 10.37 2.98 -26.05
C PRO A 155 8.99 2.32 -26.20
N MET A 156 8.75 1.30 -25.39
CA MET A 156 7.47 0.60 -25.32
C MET A 156 6.70 0.98 -24.04
N ARG A 157 5.41 0.63 -23.97
CA ARG A 157 4.60 0.92 -22.76
C ARG A 157 5.08 0.09 -21.56
N GLU A 158 5.65 -1.07 -21.80
CA GLU A 158 6.22 -1.97 -20.81
C GLU A 158 7.41 -1.32 -20.09
N ASP A 159 8.21 -0.50 -20.80
CA ASP A 159 9.31 0.25 -20.18
C ASP A 159 8.81 1.28 -19.15
N LEU A 160 7.64 1.88 -19.39
CA LEU A 160 6.98 2.76 -18.43
C LEU A 160 6.42 2.01 -17.23
N THR A 161 5.93 0.78 -17.42
CA THR A 161 5.54 -0.09 -16.31
C THR A 161 6.73 -0.40 -15.39
N GLY A 162 7.92 -0.61 -15.97
CA GLY A 162 9.17 -0.74 -15.20
C GLY A 162 9.53 0.51 -14.39
N LEU A 163 8.98 1.67 -14.74
CA LEU A 163 9.15 2.95 -14.04
C LEU A 163 7.99 3.29 -13.09
N GLU A 164 7.01 2.39 -12.90
CA GLU A 164 5.86 2.58 -12.00
C GLU A 164 6.29 2.93 -10.57
N PHE A 165 7.45 2.43 -10.16
CA PHE A 165 8.01 2.75 -8.86
C PHE A 165 8.31 4.25 -8.67
N ILE A 166 8.72 4.99 -9.72
CA ILE A 166 8.91 6.46 -9.64
C ILE A 166 7.60 7.11 -9.21
N ALA A 167 6.48 6.69 -9.79
CA ALA A 167 5.17 7.22 -9.43
C ALA A 167 4.83 6.92 -7.96
N LYS A 168 5.10 5.70 -7.48
CA LYS A 168 4.90 5.31 -6.07
C LYS A 168 5.80 6.10 -5.11
N LEU A 169 7.07 6.32 -5.47
CA LEU A 169 8.01 7.14 -4.70
C LEU A 169 7.50 8.57 -4.61
N SER A 170 7.12 9.15 -5.74
CA SER A 170 6.60 10.51 -5.84
C SER A 170 5.36 10.74 -4.94
N GLN A 171 4.45 9.75 -4.89
CA GLN A 171 3.27 9.77 -4.01
C GLN A 171 3.63 9.65 -2.53
N ARG A 172 4.60 8.79 -2.19
CA ARG A 172 5.06 8.62 -0.80
C ARG A 172 5.74 9.87 -0.26
N VAL A 173 6.52 10.57 -1.08
CA VAL A 173 7.13 11.84 -0.66
C VAL A 173 6.07 12.93 -0.52
N LYS A 174 5.08 13.01 -1.42
CA LYS A 174 3.88 13.88 -1.28
C LYS A 174 3.18 13.71 0.08
N LEU A 175 2.90 12.47 0.48
CA LEU A 175 2.21 12.19 1.75
C LEU A 175 3.00 12.61 3.01
N ARG A 176 4.34 12.65 2.95
CA ARG A 176 5.17 13.06 4.09
C ARG A 176 5.24 14.57 4.26
N SER A 177 5.27 15.31 3.16
CA SER A 177 5.19 16.79 3.19
C SER A 177 3.85 17.28 3.76
N SER A 178 2.74 16.58 3.45
CA SER A 178 1.41 16.97 3.95
C SER A 178 1.13 16.65 5.44
N ASN A 179 2.02 15.94 6.14
CA ASN A 179 1.81 15.53 7.53
C ASN A 179 2.28 16.57 8.57
N GLU A 180 2.84 17.71 8.15
CA GLU A 180 3.06 18.86 9.02
C GLU A 180 1.75 19.66 9.21
N GLY A 181 0.81 19.10 9.97
CA GLY A 181 -0.19 19.86 10.73
C GLY A 181 -1.19 20.77 10.01
N GLN A 182 -1.31 20.75 8.68
CA GLN A 182 -2.34 21.54 7.97
C GLN A 182 -3.35 20.64 7.26
N GLN A 183 -4.64 20.92 7.50
CA GLN A 183 -5.79 20.22 6.92
C GLN A 183 -5.71 20.13 5.38
N ARG A 184 -6.33 19.07 4.85
CA ARG A 184 -6.58 18.83 3.42
C ARG A 184 -7.13 20.08 2.74
N VAL A 185 -6.23 20.84 2.12
CA VAL A 185 -6.53 21.79 1.05
C VAL A 185 -5.80 21.25 -0.17
N GLU A 186 -6.42 21.39 -1.34
CA GLU A 186 -5.90 20.95 -2.64
C GLU A 186 -4.42 21.30 -2.83
N ALA A 187 -3.71 20.45 -3.59
CA ALA A 187 -2.27 20.56 -3.85
C ALA A 187 -1.86 22.02 -4.12
N ARG A 188 -1.10 22.61 -3.19
CA ARG A 188 -0.55 23.95 -3.39
C ARG A 188 0.48 23.87 -4.52
N HIS A 189 0.58 24.93 -5.32
CA HIS A 189 1.63 25.08 -6.34
C HIS A 189 3.05 24.89 -5.77
N ASP A 190 3.25 25.15 -4.46
CA ASP A 190 4.53 25.01 -3.74
C ASP A 190 5.06 23.57 -3.63
N ASP A 191 4.17 22.56 -3.63
CA ASP A 191 4.59 21.15 -3.51
C ASP A 191 5.40 20.74 -4.75
N ALA A 192 4.96 21.14 -5.95
CA ALA A 192 5.65 20.83 -7.20
C ALA A 192 7.05 21.49 -7.26
N GLU A 193 7.18 22.72 -6.78
CA GLU A 193 8.46 23.44 -6.75
C GLU A 193 9.47 22.78 -5.80
N PHE A 194 9.01 22.29 -4.64
CA PHE A 194 9.83 21.49 -3.71
C PHE A 194 10.32 20.16 -4.33
N PHE A 195 9.45 19.49 -5.09
CA PHE A 195 9.80 18.25 -5.79
C PHE A 195 10.79 18.47 -6.94
N HIS A 196 10.58 19.52 -7.73
CA HIS A 196 11.48 19.93 -8.81
C HIS A 196 12.90 20.18 -8.32
N LYS A 197 13.09 20.60 -7.07
CA LYS A 197 14.41 20.80 -6.47
C LYS A 197 15.07 19.49 -6.03
N THR A 198 14.29 18.50 -5.57
CA THR A 198 14.85 17.29 -4.91
C THR A 198 15.08 16.13 -5.89
N PHE A 199 14.24 16.00 -6.91
CA PHE A 199 14.32 14.92 -7.89
C PHE A 199 15.29 15.25 -9.04
N PRO A 200 15.95 14.22 -9.60
CA PRO A 200 16.96 14.44 -10.63
C PRO A 200 16.37 14.95 -11.94
N PHE A 201 17.21 15.60 -12.72
CA PHE A 201 16.94 15.81 -14.14
C PHE A 201 16.89 14.43 -14.82
N PHE A 202 15.79 14.11 -15.50
CA PHE A 202 15.57 12.79 -16.07
C PHE A 202 15.93 12.77 -17.57
N ILE A 203 16.79 11.84 -17.98
CA ILE A 203 17.10 11.58 -19.38
C ILE A 203 16.72 10.16 -19.74
N TRP A 204 15.91 10.01 -20.78
CA TRP A 204 15.69 8.70 -21.39
C TRP A 204 16.68 8.47 -22.53
N LEU A 205 17.64 7.58 -22.32
CA LEU A 205 18.62 7.18 -23.34
C LEU A 205 18.14 5.90 -24.05
N LEU A 206 17.84 6.03 -25.34
CA LEU A 206 17.49 4.93 -26.22
C LEU A 206 18.74 4.45 -26.98
N ARG A 207 19.06 3.17 -26.86
CA ARG A 207 20.19 2.51 -27.52
C ARG A 207 19.72 1.75 -28.75
N ASP A 208 20.63 1.48 -29.67
CA ASP A 208 20.41 0.63 -30.84
C ASP A 208 19.24 1.09 -31.73
N VAL A 209 18.95 2.40 -31.76
CA VAL A 209 17.83 2.96 -32.52
C VAL A 209 18.26 3.23 -33.96
N THR A 210 17.64 2.52 -34.90
CA THR A 210 17.81 2.76 -36.34
C THR A 210 16.68 3.58 -36.94
N LEU A 211 15.53 3.66 -36.26
CA LEU A 211 14.35 4.38 -36.70
C LEU A 211 14.46 5.89 -36.43
N ARG A 212 13.79 6.68 -37.26
CA ARG A 212 13.66 8.14 -37.07
C ARG A 212 12.32 8.46 -36.41
N PRO A 213 12.24 9.56 -35.64
CA PRO A 213 10.96 10.08 -35.20
C PRO A 213 9.99 10.31 -36.37
N PRO A 214 8.68 10.16 -36.15
CA PRO A 214 7.63 10.50 -37.11
C PRO A 214 7.73 11.96 -37.59
N SER A 215 7.22 12.28 -38.78
CA SER A 215 7.36 13.60 -39.41
C SER A 215 6.73 14.77 -38.63
N ASP A 216 5.75 14.48 -37.78
CA ASP A 216 5.06 15.42 -36.87
C ASP A 216 5.83 15.66 -35.55
N CYS A 217 6.97 14.98 -35.35
CA CYS A 217 7.86 15.12 -34.21
C CYS A 217 9.24 15.60 -34.70
N LYS A 218 9.69 16.76 -34.24
CA LYS A 218 10.99 17.36 -34.54
C LYS A 218 12.14 16.48 -34.06
N ASP A 219 12.00 15.91 -32.87
CA ASP A 219 13.00 15.10 -32.22
C ASP A 219 12.36 14.02 -31.33
N ILE A 220 13.22 13.21 -30.71
CA ILE A 220 12.77 12.11 -29.86
C ILE A 220 12.09 12.62 -28.58
N LYS A 221 12.51 13.76 -28.03
CA LYS A 221 11.87 14.39 -26.87
C LYS A 221 10.43 14.77 -27.18
N GLU A 222 10.18 15.37 -28.34
CA GLU A 222 8.83 15.68 -28.80
C GLU A 222 7.99 14.42 -29.02
N TYR A 223 8.59 13.33 -29.52
CA TYR A 223 7.91 12.03 -29.62
C TYR A 223 7.44 11.51 -28.26
N PHE A 224 8.30 11.56 -27.21
CA PHE A 224 7.91 11.20 -25.86
C PHE A 224 6.73 12.05 -25.37
N LEU A 225 6.82 13.37 -25.50
CA LEU A 225 5.80 14.30 -25.02
C LEU A 225 4.46 14.20 -25.77
N LYS A 226 4.48 13.93 -27.08
CA LYS A 226 3.27 13.88 -27.93
C LYS A 226 2.60 12.52 -27.97
N ARG A 227 3.38 11.43 -27.94
CA ARG A 227 2.86 10.08 -28.24
C ARG A 227 2.98 9.11 -27.08
N LEU A 228 4.06 9.18 -26.30
CA LEU A 228 4.28 8.22 -25.21
C LEU A 228 3.63 8.69 -23.91
N PHE A 229 3.74 9.98 -23.58
CA PHE A 229 3.23 10.58 -22.34
C PHE A 229 1.80 11.14 -22.47
N LYS A 230 1.24 11.18 -23.67
CA LYS A 230 -0.17 11.54 -23.91
C LYS A 230 -0.93 10.30 -24.36
N ASP A 231 -1.89 9.87 -23.55
CA ASP A 231 -2.76 8.76 -23.92
C ASP A 231 -3.76 9.17 -25.00
N GLN A 232 -3.95 8.31 -25.99
CA GLN A 232 -4.95 8.45 -27.07
C GLN A 232 -6.32 7.85 -26.68
N SER A 233 -6.46 7.35 -25.45
CA SER A 233 -7.67 6.71 -24.96
C SER A 233 -8.26 7.49 -23.79
N GLU A 234 -9.56 7.77 -23.84
CA GLU A 234 -10.31 8.54 -22.82
C GLU A 234 -10.44 7.84 -21.46
N SER A 235 -9.68 6.77 -21.19
CA SER A 235 -9.64 6.14 -19.87
C SER A 235 -8.74 6.94 -18.93
N LYS A 236 -9.32 7.97 -18.30
CA LYS A 236 -8.68 8.72 -17.21
C LYS A 236 -8.23 7.75 -16.10
N GLY A 237 -6.93 7.48 -15.97
CA GLY A 237 -6.35 6.91 -14.74
C GLY A 237 -5.46 5.67 -14.82
N GLY A 238 -5.01 5.23 -16.00
CA GLY A 238 -4.05 4.10 -16.13
C GLY A 238 -2.72 4.33 -15.38
N SER A 239 -2.09 3.25 -14.89
CA SER A 239 -0.82 3.30 -14.15
C SER A 239 0.29 4.00 -14.95
N VAL A 240 0.34 3.77 -16.25
CA VAL A 240 1.30 4.37 -17.21
C VAL A 240 1.21 5.89 -17.28
N GLN A 241 -0.01 6.45 -17.26
CA GLN A 241 -0.22 7.90 -17.30
C GLN A 241 0.31 8.56 -16.02
N LYS A 242 0.10 7.92 -14.87
CA LYS A 242 0.66 8.39 -13.59
C LYS A 242 2.18 8.39 -13.59
N VAL A 243 2.82 7.44 -14.26
CA VAL A 243 4.28 7.42 -14.42
C VAL A 243 4.76 8.58 -15.26
N ALA A 244 4.14 8.81 -16.42
CA ALA A 244 4.49 9.93 -17.29
C ALA A 244 4.32 11.28 -16.57
N GLU A 245 3.20 11.47 -15.86
CA GLU A 245 2.97 12.65 -15.02
C GLU A 245 4.00 12.76 -13.90
N SER A 246 4.35 11.66 -13.22
CA SER A 246 5.37 11.67 -12.18
C SER A 246 6.77 12.02 -12.71
N ILE A 247 7.13 11.57 -13.90
CA ILE A 247 8.39 11.98 -14.53
C ILE A 247 8.35 13.48 -14.82
N LEU A 248 7.28 13.97 -15.46
CA LEU A 248 7.18 15.37 -15.91
C LEU A 248 6.98 16.38 -14.77
N CYS A 249 6.25 16.03 -13.72
CA CYS A 249 5.90 16.95 -12.61
C CYS A 249 6.90 16.95 -11.46
N PHE A 250 7.81 15.98 -11.39
CA PHE A 250 8.74 15.87 -10.25
C PHE A 250 10.18 16.02 -10.68
N SER A 251 10.58 15.59 -11.88
CA SER A 251 11.94 15.85 -12.35
C SER A 251 12.18 17.34 -12.52
N SER A 252 13.40 17.79 -12.19
CA SER A 252 13.83 19.18 -12.47
C SER A 252 13.79 19.52 -13.96
N GLY A 253 13.81 18.49 -14.81
CA GLY A 253 13.56 18.56 -16.23
C GLY A 253 13.59 17.19 -16.88
N PHE A 254 13.12 17.12 -18.13
CA PHE A 254 13.08 15.89 -18.92
C PHE A 254 13.76 16.10 -20.27
N ASP A 255 14.59 15.14 -20.67
CA ASP A 255 15.10 15.02 -22.03
C ASP A 255 15.11 13.56 -22.51
N ALA A 256 15.26 13.38 -23.82
CA ALA A 256 15.39 12.07 -24.43
C ALA A 256 16.45 12.11 -25.52
N PHE A 257 17.26 11.06 -25.60
CA PHE A 257 18.35 10.96 -26.55
C PHE A 257 18.40 9.58 -27.17
N GLN A 258 18.71 9.49 -28.46
CA GLN A 258 18.85 8.21 -29.17
C GLN A 258 20.27 8.01 -29.69
N LEU A 259 20.79 6.80 -29.52
CA LEU A 259 22.05 6.34 -30.06
C LEU A 259 21.80 5.20 -31.06
N PRO A 260 22.45 5.23 -32.24
CA PRO A 260 22.40 4.11 -33.17
C PRO A 260 23.18 2.90 -32.61
N PRO A 261 23.07 1.72 -33.24
CA PRO A 261 23.85 0.55 -32.84
C PRO A 261 25.37 0.84 -32.91
N PRO A 262 26.16 0.42 -31.90
CA PRO A 262 27.60 0.67 -31.86
C PRO A 262 28.39 -0.11 -32.92
N SER A 263 27.99 -1.33 -33.22
CA SER A 263 28.57 -2.18 -34.28
C SER A 263 27.57 -3.26 -34.69
N SER A 264 27.74 -3.85 -35.87
CA SER A 264 27.06 -5.08 -36.29
C SER A 264 27.87 -6.35 -35.95
N ASP A 265 29.15 -6.18 -35.59
CA ASP A 265 30.06 -7.27 -35.27
C ASP A 265 29.97 -7.63 -33.78
N ARG A 266 29.64 -8.90 -33.50
CA ARG A 266 29.51 -9.42 -32.14
C ARG A 266 30.82 -9.35 -31.36
N GLU A 267 31.97 -9.64 -31.97
CA GLU A 267 33.27 -9.64 -31.27
C GLU A 267 33.64 -8.22 -30.82
N VAL A 268 33.29 -7.22 -31.63
CA VAL A 268 33.45 -5.80 -31.28
C VAL A 268 32.50 -5.38 -30.15
N LEU A 269 31.28 -5.92 -30.12
CA LEU A 269 30.31 -5.62 -29.06
C LEU A 269 30.65 -6.29 -27.72
N GLU A 270 31.38 -7.40 -27.75
CA GLU A 270 31.88 -8.03 -26.53
C GLU A 270 32.83 -7.07 -25.83
N ASP A 271 33.85 -6.53 -26.49
CA ASP A 271 34.74 -5.51 -25.91
C ASP A 271 34.78 -4.23 -26.76
N MET A 272 33.83 -3.33 -26.49
CA MET A 272 33.74 -2.04 -27.17
C MET A 272 34.87 -1.07 -26.76
N THR A 273 35.48 -1.24 -25.59
CA THR A 273 36.52 -0.31 -25.12
C THR A 273 37.84 -0.57 -25.86
N SER A 274 38.20 -1.83 -26.02
CA SER A 274 39.42 -2.20 -26.76
C SER A 274 39.26 -2.06 -28.29
N ASN A 275 38.03 -2.07 -28.81
CA ASN A 275 37.74 -1.99 -30.25
C ASN A 275 37.07 -0.67 -30.66
N LYS A 276 37.37 0.45 -29.99
CA LYS A 276 36.77 1.77 -30.29
C LYS A 276 36.92 2.20 -31.74
N ASP A 277 38.05 1.86 -32.37
CA ASP A 277 38.36 2.15 -33.77
C ASP A 277 37.43 1.42 -34.77
N LYS A 278 36.83 0.31 -34.34
CA LYS A 278 35.90 -0.50 -35.15
C LYS A 278 34.44 -0.12 -34.91
N LEU A 279 34.16 0.81 -33.99
CA LEU A 279 32.80 1.27 -33.73
C LEU A 279 32.29 2.17 -34.86
N SER A 280 30.98 2.16 -35.05
CA SER A 280 30.29 3.01 -36.02
C SER A 280 30.59 4.49 -35.77
N SER A 281 31.02 5.19 -36.82
CA SER A 281 31.25 6.64 -36.76
C SER A 281 29.98 7.42 -36.39
N ALA A 282 28.80 6.91 -36.73
CA ALA A 282 27.53 7.51 -36.35
C ALA A 282 27.26 7.38 -34.84
N PHE A 283 27.64 6.24 -34.25
CA PHE A 283 27.54 6.00 -32.82
C PHE A 283 28.49 6.91 -32.04
N LEU A 284 29.77 6.96 -32.42
CA LEU A 284 30.76 7.83 -31.77
C LEU A 284 30.37 9.31 -31.82
N LYS A 285 29.89 9.79 -32.99
CA LYS A 285 29.33 11.16 -33.11
C LYS A 285 28.10 11.37 -32.23
N GLY A 286 27.28 10.33 -32.06
CA GLY A 286 26.13 10.35 -31.15
C GLY A 286 26.54 10.48 -29.69
N VAL A 287 27.57 9.74 -29.26
CA VAL A 287 28.12 9.80 -27.90
C VAL A 287 28.69 11.19 -27.61
N GLU A 288 29.43 11.80 -28.55
CA GLU A 288 29.93 13.18 -28.37
C GLU A 288 28.79 14.21 -28.22
N LYS A 289 27.74 14.09 -29.03
CA LYS A 289 26.53 14.93 -28.88
C LYS A 289 25.86 14.71 -27.53
N PHE A 290 25.74 13.46 -27.09
CA PHE A 290 25.16 13.12 -25.80
C PHE A 290 25.97 13.68 -24.64
N LYS A 291 27.30 13.62 -24.74
CA LYS A 291 28.23 14.22 -23.80
C LYS A 291 28.09 15.74 -23.73
N SER A 292 27.92 16.44 -24.86
CA SER A 292 27.61 17.87 -24.87
C SER A 292 26.29 18.18 -24.18
N LEU A 293 25.24 17.41 -24.46
CA LEU A 293 23.94 17.55 -23.78
C LEU A 293 24.10 17.35 -22.27
N LEU A 294 24.72 16.25 -21.84
CA LEU A 294 24.89 15.92 -20.42
C LEU A 294 25.65 17.02 -19.68
N LYS A 295 26.74 17.54 -20.27
CA LYS A 295 27.51 18.66 -19.70
C LYS A 295 26.65 19.92 -19.51
N SER A 296 25.74 20.21 -20.44
CA SER A 296 24.88 21.40 -20.37
C SER A 296 23.80 21.35 -19.28
N ILE A 297 23.48 20.16 -18.77
CA ILE A 297 22.42 19.92 -17.77
C ILE A 297 22.95 19.40 -16.44
N LEU A 298 24.28 19.32 -16.27
CA LEU A 298 24.85 18.99 -14.96
C LEU A 298 24.38 20.01 -13.95
N VAL A 299 23.86 19.53 -12.83
CA VAL A 299 23.33 20.37 -11.76
C VAL A 299 23.82 19.82 -10.43
N THR A 300 24.23 20.71 -9.53
CA THR A 300 24.59 20.32 -8.17
C THR A 300 23.40 19.70 -7.44
N LYS A 301 23.64 18.62 -6.69
CA LYS A 301 22.59 17.93 -5.96
C LYS A 301 22.06 18.86 -4.87
N GLN A 302 20.76 19.08 -4.85
CA GLN A 302 20.09 19.85 -3.82
C GLN A 302 19.64 18.93 -2.68
N SER A 303 19.65 19.47 -1.47
CA SER A 303 19.12 18.84 -0.27
C SER A 303 17.59 18.81 -0.32
N PHE A 304 17.00 18.00 0.54
CA PHE A 304 15.56 18.05 0.80
C PHE A 304 15.17 19.30 1.61
N ASN A 305 16.12 19.95 2.28
CA ASN A 305 15.91 21.25 2.91
C ASN A 305 16.14 22.34 1.86
N ASP A 306 15.19 23.28 1.74
CA ASP A 306 15.17 24.25 0.66
C ASP A 306 16.46 25.09 0.59
N GLY A 307 17.13 25.06 -0.57
CA GLY A 307 18.30 25.90 -0.87
C GLY A 307 19.67 25.35 -0.47
N ASP A 308 19.76 24.21 0.23
CA ASP A 308 21.05 23.66 0.66
C ASP A 308 21.67 22.77 -0.43
N ILE A 309 22.91 23.09 -0.81
CA ILE A 309 23.68 22.28 -1.75
C ILE A 309 24.29 21.06 -1.03
N VAL A 310 24.09 19.87 -1.59
CA VAL A 310 24.64 18.63 -1.07
C VAL A 310 26.13 18.54 -1.39
N THR A 311 26.91 18.30 -0.34
CA THR A 311 28.35 18.03 -0.41
C THR A 311 28.64 16.53 -0.28
N GLY A 312 29.90 16.12 -0.44
CA GLY A 312 30.32 14.74 -0.19
C GLY A 312 30.01 14.26 1.23
N GLU A 313 30.15 15.12 2.24
CA GLU A 313 29.74 14.83 3.63
C GLU A 313 28.21 14.66 3.73
N GLY A 314 27.44 15.49 3.00
CA GLY A 314 25.98 15.38 2.96
C GLY A 314 25.50 14.06 2.35
N LEU A 315 26.13 13.60 1.27
CA LEU A 315 25.86 12.27 0.69
C LEU A 315 26.26 11.15 1.66
N TYR A 316 27.41 11.27 2.31
CA TYR A 316 27.86 10.33 3.34
C TYR A 316 26.82 10.20 4.47
N GLU A 317 26.32 11.32 4.99
CA GLU A 317 25.31 11.31 6.05
C GLU A 317 23.97 10.74 5.58
N THR A 318 23.53 11.09 4.37
CA THR A 318 22.30 10.56 3.77
C THR A 318 22.35 9.03 3.67
N LEU A 319 23.47 8.50 3.16
CA LEU A 319 23.68 7.06 3.03
C LEU A 319 23.79 6.38 4.41
N ARG A 320 24.52 6.98 5.35
CA ARG A 320 24.65 6.45 6.72
C ARG A 320 23.31 6.34 7.45
N VAL A 321 22.46 7.37 7.33
CA VAL A 321 21.14 7.42 7.99
C VAL A 321 20.11 6.53 7.30
N SER A 322 20.29 6.25 6.00
CA SER A 322 19.38 5.39 5.24
C SER A 322 19.36 3.91 5.68
N ASN A 323 20.13 3.53 6.72
CA ASN A 323 20.08 2.22 7.38
C ASN A 323 20.21 1.03 6.40
N MET A 324 20.95 1.21 5.30
CA MET A 324 21.46 0.08 4.52
C MET A 324 22.60 -0.52 5.30
N SER A 325 22.31 -1.65 5.95
CA SER A 325 23.14 -2.35 6.91
C SER A 325 24.62 -2.15 6.65
N VAL A 326 25.27 -1.30 7.44
CA VAL A 326 26.74 -1.21 7.48
C VAL A 326 27.23 -2.53 8.07
N PRO A 327 28.28 -3.17 7.50
CA PRO A 327 28.86 -4.37 8.10
C PRO A 327 29.23 -4.10 9.56
N ALA A 328 28.82 -5.02 10.43
CA ALA A 328 28.87 -4.85 11.86
C ALA A 328 30.30 -4.69 12.39
N GLU A 329 30.77 -3.45 12.61
CA GLU A 329 31.94 -3.20 13.47
C GLU A 329 32.14 -1.72 13.88
N ALA A 330 31.09 -1.01 14.31
CA ALA A 330 31.27 0.22 15.10
C ALA A 330 30.05 0.56 15.98
N LYS A 331 30.05 -0.04 17.18
CA LYS A 331 29.37 0.29 18.45
C LYS A 331 28.29 1.41 18.49
N LYS A 332 27.12 0.96 18.99
CA LYS A 332 26.23 1.59 19.99
C LYS A 332 25.78 3.03 19.72
N SER A 333 24.69 3.18 18.98
CA SER A 333 23.64 4.15 19.32
C SER A 333 22.27 3.55 18.99
N LYS A 334 21.31 3.68 19.90
CA LYS A 334 19.97 3.12 19.78
C LYS A 334 19.15 3.98 18.81
N SER A 335 18.97 3.53 17.58
CA SER A 335 17.78 3.87 16.77
C SER A 335 16.80 2.69 16.82
N PRO A 336 15.48 2.93 16.77
CA PRO A 336 14.49 1.91 17.13
C PRO A 336 14.48 0.81 16.06
N LYS A 337 14.81 -0.43 16.47
CA LYS A 337 14.66 -1.63 15.64
C LYS A 337 13.28 -1.60 14.96
N SER A 338 13.23 -1.72 13.64
CA SER A 338 11.99 -2.07 12.95
C SER A 338 11.63 -3.50 13.34
N MET A 339 10.38 -3.72 13.74
CA MET A 339 9.92 -5.06 14.08
C MET A 339 9.55 -5.80 12.79
N ILE A 340 10.12 -6.99 12.62
CA ILE A 340 9.82 -7.92 11.53
C ILE A 340 9.09 -9.14 12.13
N TRP A 341 8.07 -9.65 11.43
CA TRP A 341 7.38 -10.88 11.77
C TRP A 341 8.23 -12.10 11.42
N ASN A 342 8.23 -13.11 12.29
CA ASN A 342 8.88 -14.40 12.10
C ASN A 342 8.06 -15.46 12.86
N GLU A 343 8.41 -16.73 12.68
CA GLU A 343 7.68 -17.86 13.25
C GLU A 343 7.49 -17.76 14.78
N GLU A 344 8.55 -17.44 15.54
CA GLU A 344 8.49 -17.22 16.99
C GLU A 344 7.49 -16.11 17.39
N LYS A 345 7.41 -15.02 16.61
CA LYS A 345 6.45 -13.93 16.87
C LYS A 345 5.04 -14.27 16.42
N ASP A 346 4.90 -15.09 15.40
CA ASP A 346 3.60 -15.58 14.93
C ASP A 346 3.00 -16.55 15.96
N GLU A 347 3.81 -17.41 16.58
CA GLU A 347 3.39 -18.27 17.70
C GLU A 347 2.94 -17.42 18.90
N LEU A 348 3.71 -16.41 19.28
CA LEU A 348 3.36 -15.49 20.35
C LEU A 348 2.09 -14.68 20.04
N LEU A 349 1.92 -14.26 18.79
CA LEU A 349 0.70 -13.60 18.32
C LEU A 349 -0.51 -14.52 18.47
N CYS A 350 -0.44 -15.76 17.97
CA CYS A 350 -1.55 -16.71 18.07
C CYS A 350 -1.91 -17.01 19.53
N ARG A 351 -0.90 -17.22 20.38
CA ARG A 351 -1.07 -17.41 21.82
C ARG A 351 -1.78 -16.23 22.48
N GLU A 352 -1.41 -15.00 22.11
CA GLU A 352 -2.00 -13.79 22.68
C GLU A 352 -3.42 -13.56 22.16
N ILE A 353 -3.71 -13.80 20.88
CA ILE A 353 -5.07 -13.75 20.31
C ILE A 353 -5.99 -14.72 21.05
N PHE A 354 -5.49 -15.94 21.30
CA PHE A 354 -6.22 -16.95 22.04
C PHE A 354 -6.48 -16.52 23.49
N ALA A 355 -5.46 -15.96 24.17
CA ALA A 355 -5.57 -15.52 25.56
C ALA A 355 -6.52 -14.33 25.75
N VAL A 356 -6.54 -13.38 24.81
CA VAL A 356 -7.46 -12.24 24.80
C VAL A 356 -8.87 -12.64 24.34
N ASP A 357 -9.00 -13.84 23.74
CA ASP A 357 -10.24 -14.40 23.21
C ASP A 357 -10.95 -13.40 22.28
N VAL A 358 -10.26 -13.02 21.20
CA VAL A 358 -10.67 -11.91 20.33
C VAL A 358 -12.03 -12.14 19.68
N PHE A 359 -12.36 -13.38 19.31
CA PHE A 359 -13.53 -13.69 18.49
C PHE A 359 -14.80 -13.87 19.31
N SER A 360 -14.71 -14.46 20.49
CA SER A 360 -15.86 -14.73 21.36
C SER A 360 -16.63 -13.46 21.74
N GLY A 361 -17.96 -13.52 21.61
CA GLY A 361 -18.87 -12.45 22.01
C GLY A 361 -18.69 -11.13 21.25
N THR A 362 -17.96 -11.12 20.13
CA THR A 362 -17.76 -9.92 19.31
C THR A 362 -18.15 -10.17 17.87
N LYS A 363 -18.57 -9.12 17.15
CA LYS A 363 -18.91 -9.19 15.72
C LYS A 363 -17.82 -8.56 14.86
N ARG A 364 -17.64 -9.08 13.65
CA ARG A 364 -16.68 -8.55 12.66
C ARG A 364 -16.92 -7.05 12.43
N SER A 365 -15.85 -6.28 12.32
CA SER A 365 -15.87 -4.82 12.10
C SER A 365 -16.55 -3.99 13.20
N THR A 366 -16.74 -4.52 14.41
CA THR A 366 -17.25 -3.74 15.56
C THR A 366 -16.12 -3.09 16.37
N VAL A 367 -16.47 -1.99 17.07
CA VAL A 367 -15.57 -1.32 18.02
C VAL A 367 -15.15 -2.27 19.14
N ALA A 368 -16.04 -3.14 19.60
CA ALA A 368 -15.74 -4.15 20.63
C ALA A 368 -14.65 -5.14 20.18
N ARG A 369 -14.74 -5.69 18.96
CA ARG A 369 -13.68 -6.53 18.39
C ARG A 369 -12.39 -5.74 18.19
N GLY A 370 -12.48 -4.49 17.76
CA GLY A 370 -11.34 -3.58 17.64
C GLY A 370 -10.60 -3.29 18.95
N ALA A 371 -11.33 -3.22 20.08
CA ALA A 371 -10.73 -3.05 21.41
C ALA A 371 -9.97 -4.29 21.87
N LYS A 372 -10.47 -5.50 21.57
CA LYS A 372 -9.75 -6.75 21.83
C LYS A 372 -8.44 -6.83 21.01
N TRP A 373 -8.46 -6.43 19.74
CA TRP A 373 -7.23 -6.34 18.92
C TRP A 373 -6.22 -5.31 19.44
N GLU A 374 -6.68 -4.19 19.98
CA GLU A 374 -5.82 -3.23 20.67
C GLU A 374 -5.16 -3.86 21.89
N LYS A 375 -5.91 -4.66 22.65
CA LYS A 375 -5.38 -5.36 23.82
C LYS A 375 -4.29 -6.36 23.47
N VAL A 376 -4.46 -7.11 22.38
CA VAL A 376 -3.42 -8.01 21.85
C VAL A 376 -2.15 -7.23 21.51
N ALA A 377 -2.26 -6.12 20.78
CA ALA A 377 -1.11 -5.30 20.42
C ALA A 377 -0.40 -4.71 21.65
N GLU A 378 -1.15 -4.23 22.65
CA GLU A 378 -0.60 -3.74 23.92
C GLU A 378 0.19 -4.82 24.67
N ASN A 379 -0.33 -6.05 24.73
CA ASN A 379 0.29 -7.15 25.46
C ASN A 379 1.55 -7.65 24.77
N LEU A 380 1.54 -7.75 23.43
CA LEU A 380 2.73 -8.10 22.65
C LEU A 380 3.83 -7.04 22.83
N ASN A 381 3.50 -5.75 22.75
CA ASN A 381 4.47 -4.66 22.96
C ASN A 381 5.07 -4.62 24.38
N LYS A 382 4.48 -5.31 25.37
CA LYS A 382 4.98 -5.41 26.75
C LYS A 382 5.90 -6.61 26.99
N GLN A 383 6.05 -7.51 26.02
CA GLN A 383 6.94 -8.67 26.14
C GLN A 383 8.40 -8.21 26.25
N GLN A 384 9.15 -8.79 27.20
CA GLN A 384 10.55 -8.42 27.46
C GLN A 384 11.52 -9.30 26.66
N ASP A 385 11.16 -10.56 26.43
CA ASP A 385 12.03 -11.55 25.78
C ASP A 385 12.06 -11.38 24.26
N VAL A 386 10.93 -10.99 23.66
CA VAL A 386 10.79 -10.79 22.21
C VAL A 386 10.30 -9.37 21.93
N PHE A 387 11.03 -8.66 21.06
CA PHE A 387 10.72 -7.26 20.73
C PHE A 387 9.56 -7.14 19.74
N PHE A 388 8.46 -6.55 20.21
CA PHE A 388 7.32 -6.14 19.41
C PHE A 388 7.22 -4.61 19.28
N LYS A 389 6.82 -4.17 18.08
CA LYS A 389 6.42 -2.79 17.80
C LYS A 389 5.25 -2.82 16.81
N VAL A 390 4.06 -3.11 17.34
CA VAL A 390 2.84 -3.37 16.55
C VAL A 390 1.68 -2.53 17.06
N ASP A 391 0.72 -2.21 16.19
CA ASP A 391 -0.57 -1.62 16.56
C ASP A 391 -1.71 -2.64 16.29
N LYS A 392 -2.95 -2.30 16.68
CA LYS A 392 -4.10 -3.18 16.45
C LYS A 392 -4.31 -3.58 14.99
N ARG A 393 -3.86 -2.77 14.02
CA ARG A 393 -4.01 -3.08 12.60
C ARG A 393 -2.95 -4.09 12.18
N ALA A 394 -1.70 -3.89 12.59
CA ALA A 394 -0.59 -4.78 12.29
C ALA A 394 -0.84 -6.21 12.78
N VAL A 395 -1.32 -6.39 14.03
CA VAL A 395 -1.62 -7.73 14.58
C VAL A 395 -2.79 -8.41 13.86
N ARG A 396 -3.84 -7.66 13.54
CA ARG A 396 -5.02 -8.17 12.84
C ARG A 396 -4.71 -8.55 11.39
N ASP A 397 -3.98 -7.67 10.69
CA ASP A 397 -3.63 -7.90 9.30
C ASP A 397 -2.62 -9.05 9.18
N ARG A 398 -1.72 -9.25 10.15
CA ARG A 398 -0.85 -10.43 10.20
C ARG A 398 -1.65 -11.71 10.39
N TYR A 399 -2.55 -11.76 11.37
CA TYR A 399 -3.43 -12.91 11.59
C TYR A 399 -4.26 -13.26 10.34
N ASN A 400 -4.86 -12.27 9.68
CA ASN A 400 -5.65 -12.50 8.46
C ASN A 400 -4.84 -13.09 7.30
N ASN A 401 -3.55 -12.74 7.20
CA ASN A 401 -2.69 -13.33 6.18
C ASN A 401 -2.33 -14.78 6.53
N LEU A 402 -1.96 -15.04 7.78
CA LEU A 402 -1.64 -16.39 8.27
C LEU A 402 -2.83 -17.34 8.14
N SER A 403 -4.03 -16.89 8.52
CA SER A 403 -5.23 -17.70 8.42
C SER A 403 -5.60 -18.03 6.97
N ARG A 404 -5.41 -17.08 6.04
CA ARG A 404 -5.59 -17.31 4.61
C ARG A 404 -4.57 -18.31 4.06
N GLU A 405 -3.29 -18.14 4.39
CA GLU A 405 -2.21 -19.03 3.94
C GLU A 405 -2.46 -20.46 4.40
N LEU A 406 -2.87 -20.66 5.66
CA LEU A 406 -3.21 -21.98 6.17
C LEU A 406 -4.45 -22.58 5.49
N SER A 407 -5.50 -21.79 5.30
CA SER A 407 -6.71 -22.23 4.61
C SER A 407 -6.43 -22.68 3.16
N GLU A 408 -5.56 -21.95 2.46
CA GLU A 408 -5.13 -22.30 1.11
C GLU A 408 -4.27 -23.58 1.09
N LYS A 409 -3.41 -23.77 2.10
CA LYS A 409 -2.60 -24.98 2.27
C LYS A 409 -3.47 -26.22 2.46
N ILE A 410 -4.41 -26.20 3.42
CA ILE A 410 -5.34 -27.30 3.70
C ILE A 410 -6.15 -27.65 2.44
N GLN A 411 -6.73 -26.65 1.75
CA GLN A 411 -7.49 -26.90 0.52
C GLN A 411 -6.66 -27.51 -0.63
N ASN A 412 -5.36 -27.20 -0.69
CA ASN A 412 -4.47 -27.77 -1.70
C ASN A 412 -4.06 -29.21 -1.35
N GLU A 413 -3.86 -29.50 -0.07
CA GLU A 413 -3.56 -30.85 0.44
C GLU A 413 -4.74 -31.82 0.25
N GLU A 414 -5.96 -31.37 0.58
CA GLU A 414 -7.20 -32.12 0.34
C GLU A 414 -7.38 -32.49 -1.14
N LYS A 415 -7.03 -31.58 -2.06
CA LYS A 415 -7.12 -31.81 -3.51
C LYS A 415 -6.03 -32.74 -4.06
N ALA A 416 -4.87 -32.81 -3.41
CA ALA A 416 -3.69 -33.48 -3.95
C ALA A 416 -3.52 -34.93 -3.50
N SER A 417 -3.82 -35.27 -2.24
CA SER A 417 -3.49 -36.59 -1.68
C SER A 417 -4.61 -37.25 -0.86
N GLY A 418 -5.59 -36.49 -0.34
CA GLY A 418 -6.61 -37.02 0.57
C GLY A 418 -6.03 -37.62 1.87
N ILE A 419 -4.76 -37.35 2.19
CA ILE A 419 -4.04 -37.84 3.36
C ILE A 419 -3.61 -36.63 4.17
N GLU A 420 -4.00 -36.63 5.44
CA GLU A 420 -3.69 -35.61 6.44
C GLU A 420 -2.18 -35.59 6.72
N THR A 421 -1.54 -34.44 6.51
CA THR A 421 -0.12 -34.20 6.80
C THR A 421 0.06 -33.68 8.22
N GLU A 422 1.23 -33.92 8.82
CA GLU A 422 1.53 -33.43 10.17
C GLU A 422 1.57 -31.89 10.21
N MET A 423 0.62 -31.31 10.94
CA MET A 423 0.49 -29.87 11.17
C MET A 423 1.52 -29.38 12.20
N THR A 424 2.17 -28.25 11.91
CA THR A 424 3.08 -27.62 12.88
C THR A 424 2.32 -27.05 14.08
N ASN A 425 3.01 -26.80 15.19
CA ASN A 425 2.39 -26.23 16.40
C ASN A 425 1.71 -24.87 16.14
N LEU A 426 2.30 -24.05 15.27
CA LEU A 426 1.73 -22.77 14.82
C LEU A 426 0.46 -22.97 13.99
N GLU A 427 0.48 -23.93 13.06
CA GLU A 427 -0.66 -24.25 12.20
C GLU A 427 -1.84 -24.78 13.00
N ASN A 428 -1.61 -25.68 13.97
CA ASN A 428 -2.66 -26.15 14.89
C ASN A 428 -3.28 -24.97 15.68
N ALA A 429 -2.46 -24.05 16.19
CA ALA A 429 -2.95 -22.89 16.91
C ALA A 429 -3.75 -21.91 16.03
N LEU A 430 -3.39 -21.81 14.74
CA LEU A 430 -4.12 -21.01 13.76
C LEU A 430 -5.44 -21.66 13.37
N GLU A 431 -5.47 -22.97 13.17
CA GLU A 431 -6.67 -23.74 12.87
C GLU A 431 -7.73 -23.57 13.98
N ASP A 432 -7.33 -23.75 15.25
CA ASP A 432 -8.20 -23.49 16.41
C ASP A 432 -8.78 -22.06 16.43
N LEU A 433 -7.99 -21.07 16.01
CA LEU A 433 -8.43 -19.67 15.96
C LEU A 433 -9.40 -19.42 14.80
N ILE A 434 -9.17 -20.05 13.65
CA ILE A 434 -10.06 -19.98 12.48
C ILE A 434 -11.42 -20.58 12.82
N GLU A 435 -11.45 -21.77 13.43
CA GLU A 435 -12.71 -22.40 13.85
C GLU A 435 -13.52 -21.52 14.81
N ARG A 436 -12.84 -20.86 15.76
CA ARG A 436 -13.50 -19.93 16.69
C ARG A 436 -14.01 -18.67 16.01
N GLU A 437 -13.28 -18.16 15.02
CA GLU A 437 -13.73 -17.01 14.24
C GLU A 437 -14.99 -17.38 13.42
N ASP A 438 -14.98 -18.53 12.76
CA ASP A 438 -16.10 -19.01 11.95
C ASP A 438 -17.33 -19.33 12.80
N ALA A 439 -17.15 -19.96 13.97
CA ALA A 439 -18.22 -20.16 14.93
C ALA A 439 -18.86 -18.83 15.35
N ALA A 440 -18.06 -17.84 15.73
CA ALA A 440 -18.55 -16.52 16.14
C ALA A 440 -19.23 -15.76 14.98
N ASP A 441 -18.71 -15.87 13.76
CA ASP A 441 -19.31 -15.22 12.59
C ASP A 441 -20.62 -15.93 12.16
N SER A 442 -20.75 -17.24 12.36
CA SER A 442 -21.99 -18.01 12.08
C SER A 442 -23.13 -17.66 13.05
N GLU A 443 -22.85 -17.53 14.35
CA GLU A 443 -23.82 -17.06 15.36
C GLU A 443 -24.32 -15.65 15.03
N ASN A 444 -23.42 -14.76 14.60
CA ASN A 444 -23.79 -13.40 14.22
C ASN A 444 -24.67 -13.34 12.96
N ARG A 445 -24.45 -14.23 11.98
CA ARG A 445 -25.28 -14.31 10.76
C ARG A 445 -26.70 -14.77 11.08
N ALA A 446 -26.87 -15.78 11.93
CA ALA A 446 -28.19 -16.26 12.35
C ALA A 446 -29.02 -15.13 13.02
N VAL A 447 -28.38 -14.29 13.84
CA VAL A 447 -29.04 -13.14 14.50
C VAL A 447 -29.41 -12.04 13.51
N ASP A 448 -28.57 -11.76 12.51
CA ASP A 448 -28.84 -10.76 11.47
C ASP A 448 -29.96 -11.23 10.52
N ASP A 449 -29.98 -12.50 10.13
CA ASP A 449 -31.01 -13.08 9.27
C ASP A 449 -32.38 -13.07 9.95
N GLN A 450 -32.44 -13.41 11.24
CA GLN A 450 -33.67 -13.30 12.03
C GLN A 450 -34.18 -11.86 12.08
N LYS A 451 -33.31 -10.88 12.33
CA LYS A 451 -33.70 -9.45 12.34
C LYS A 451 -34.17 -8.96 10.97
N LYS A 452 -33.55 -9.44 9.89
CA LYS A 452 -33.96 -9.10 8.52
C LYS A 452 -35.34 -9.68 8.23
N GLN A 453 -35.58 -10.93 8.61
CA GLN A 453 -36.87 -11.60 8.46
C GLN A 453 -37.97 -10.91 9.27
N ASP A 454 -37.68 -10.49 10.52
CA ASP A 454 -38.62 -9.72 11.34
C ASP A 454 -38.95 -8.36 10.70
N ARG A 455 -37.96 -7.69 10.09
CA ARG A 455 -38.15 -6.42 9.41
C ARG A 455 -38.96 -6.57 8.12
N GLU A 456 -38.72 -7.63 7.36
CA GLU A 456 -39.50 -7.96 6.15
C GLU A 456 -40.95 -8.32 6.51
N ASN A 457 -41.15 -9.12 7.56
CA ASN A 457 -42.48 -9.44 8.08
C ASN A 457 -43.23 -8.19 8.54
N ALA A 458 -42.56 -7.26 9.24
CA ALA A 458 -43.16 -5.99 9.64
C ALA A 458 -43.49 -5.08 8.44
N ALA A 459 -42.64 -5.06 7.41
CA ALA A 459 -42.86 -4.31 6.18
C ALA A 459 -44.05 -4.87 5.37
N ASP A 460 -44.15 -6.20 5.24
CA ASP A 460 -45.27 -6.84 4.57
C ASP A 460 -46.58 -6.63 5.34
N MET A 461 -46.56 -6.71 6.67
CA MET A 461 -47.73 -6.38 7.51
C MET A 461 -48.20 -4.93 7.32
N ARG A 462 -47.26 -3.97 7.22
CA ARG A 462 -47.57 -2.56 6.93
C ARG A 462 -48.16 -2.39 5.52
N ASN A 463 -47.62 -3.07 4.53
CA ASN A 463 -48.12 -3.00 3.16
C ASN A 463 -49.54 -3.57 3.06
N ARG A 464 -49.79 -4.73 3.70
CA ARG A 464 -51.13 -5.34 3.79
C ARG A 464 -52.16 -4.40 4.43
N ALA A 465 -51.76 -3.64 5.46
CA ALA A 465 -52.64 -2.67 6.11
C ALA A 465 -52.94 -1.43 5.25
N MET A 466 -52.10 -1.14 4.24
CA MET A 466 -52.22 0.02 3.35
C MET A 466 -52.80 -0.35 1.97
N GLU A 467 -53.14 -1.61 1.72
CA GLU A 467 -53.71 -2.07 0.46
C GLU A 467 -55.15 -1.57 0.28
N SER A 468 -55.49 -1.16 -0.94
CA SER A 468 -56.88 -0.89 -1.31
C SER A 468 -57.65 -2.20 -1.56
N LEU A 469 -58.98 -2.19 -1.38
CA LEU A 469 -59.85 -3.37 -1.56
C LEU A 469 -59.66 -4.10 -2.92
N GLY A 470 -59.28 -3.37 -3.99
CA GLY A 470 -58.99 -3.96 -5.29
C GLY A 470 -57.63 -4.68 -5.37
N GLN A 471 -56.63 -4.24 -4.61
CA GLN A 471 -55.30 -4.85 -4.55
C GLN A 471 -55.30 -6.12 -3.70
N THR A 472 -56.02 -6.10 -2.57
CA THR A 472 -56.16 -7.27 -1.69
C THR A 472 -56.84 -8.44 -2.40
N LYS A 473 -57.81 -8.15 -3.27
CA LYS A 473 -58.50 -9.17 -4.06
C LYS A 473 -57.59 -9.79 -5.13
N LYS A 474 -56.73 -8.98 -5.76
CA LYS A 474 -55.77 -9.43 -6.78
C LYS A 474 -54.64 -10.28 -6.19
N ARG A 475 -54.23 -10.00 -4.93
CA ARG A 475 -53.25 -10.79 -4.19
C ARG A 475 -53.82 -12.14 -3.72
N LYS A 476 -55.07 -12.17 -3.25
CA LYS A 476 -55.77 -13.44 -2.97
C LYS A 476 -55.98 -14.29 -4.23
N GLU A 477 -56.34 -13.65 -5.35
CA GLU A 477 -56.45 -14.34 -6.65
C GLU A 477 -55.09 -14.84 -7.18
N SER A 478 -53.95 -14.23 -6.79
CA SER A 478 -52.61 -14.73 -7.16
C SER A 478 -52.12 -15.86 -6.26
N ASP A 479 -52.34 -15.80 -4.94
CA ASP A 479 -51.97 -16.87 -4.01
C ASP A 479 -52.80 -18.15 -4.25
N ASP A 480 -54.07 -18.02 -4.65
CA ASP A 480 -54.92 -19.17 -5.04
C ASP A 480 -54.57 -19.75 -6.42
N SER A 481 -53.73 -19.07 -7.22
CA SER A 481 -53.46 -19.46 -8.61
C SER A 481 -52.23 -20.34 -8.84
N GLU A 482 -51.47 -20.67 -7.79
CA GLU A 482 -50.39 -21.68 -7.87
C GLU A 482 -50.90 -23.13 -7.80
N ASN A 483 -52.20 -23.36 -7.58
CA ASN A 483 -52.75 -24.71 -7.50
C ASN A 483 -54.14 -24.84 -8.12
N GLU A 484 -54.29 -24.54 -9.41
CA GLU A 484 -55.16 -25.30 -10.32
C GLU A 484 -54.96 -24.87 -11.78
N GLY A 485 -54.84 -25.87 -12.66
CA GLY A 485 -54.53 -25.71 -14.07
C GLY A 485 -55.57 -24.88 -14.84
N ARG A 486 -55.05 -24.07 -15.77
CA ARG A 486 -55.80 -23.35 -16.80
C ARG A 486 -56.89 -24.22 -17.43
N LYS A 487 -58.17 -23.85 -17.28
CA LYS A 487 -59.25 -24.33 -18.16
C LYS A 487 -59.97 -23.17 -18.86
N LEU A 488 -59.99 -23.31 -20.18
CA LEU A 488 -60.60 -22.44 -21.18
C LEU A 488 -62.11 -22.25 -20.92
N LYS A 489 -62.58 -21.00 -20.91
CA LYS A 489 -64.01 -20.66 -20.86
C LYS A 489 -64.66 -20.90 -22.22
N LYS A 490 -65.57 -21.89 -22.30
CA LYS A 490 -66.65 -21.94 -23.29
C LYS A 490 -67.94 -21.38 -22.69
N ARG A 491 -68.70 -20.66 -23.53
CA ARG A 491 -69.98 -20.00 -23.22
C ARG A 491 -71.12 -21.03 -23.17
N SER A 492 -72.02 -20.96 -22.18
CA SER A 492 -73.46 -20.68 -22.36
C SER A 492 -74.31 -20.93 -21.09
N ASN A 493 -75.46 -20.25 -21.08
CA ASN A 493 -76.71 -20.46 -20.31
C ASN A 493 -76.88 -19.90 -18.89
N GLY A 494 -77.82 -18.95 -18.81
CA GLY A 494 -78.16 -18.08 -17.67
C GLY A 494 -78.87 -18.72 -16.48
N ASN A 495 -78.79 -20.05 -16.31
CA ASN A 495 -79.23 -20.70 -15.06
C ASN A 495 -78.06 -20.83 -14.05
N ALA A 496 -76.80 -20.79 -14.53
CA ALA A 496 -75.62 -20.76 -13.68
C ALA A 496 -75.42 -19.41 -12.97
N THR A 497 -75.93 -18.32 -13.55
CA THR A 497 -75.78 -16.96 -12.99
C THR A 497 -76.59 -16.77 -11.71
N VAL A 498 -77.78 -17.38 -11.60
CA VAL A 498 -78.63 -17.24 -10.41
C VAL A 498 -78.09 -18.06 -9.24
N ALA A 499 -77.57 -19.27 -9.50
CA ALA A 499 -76.88 -20.07 -8.49
C ALA A 499 -75.61 -19.35 -7.98
N TYR A 500 -74.81 -18.79 -8.91
CA TYR A 500 -73.65 -17.99 -8.57
C TYR A 500 -74.00 -16.75 -7.74
N LEU A 501 -75.10 -16.05 -8.04
CA LEU A 501 -75.52 -14.87 -7.29
C LEU A 501 -76.01 -15.21 -5.88
N ARG A 502 -76.68 -16.36 -5.69
CA ARG A 502 -77.13 -16.82 -4.37
C ARG A 502 -75.94 -17.24 -3.51
N GLU A 503 -75.04 -18.06 -4.05
CA GLU A 503 -73.81 -18.50 -3.36
C GLU A 503 -72.90 -17.30 -3.05
N LYS A 504 -72.81 -16.32 -3.96
CA LYS A 504 -72.06 -15.08 -3.73
C LYS A 504 -72.66 -14.23 -2.62
N ASN A 505 -74.00 -14.18 -2.48
CA ASN A 505 -74.65 -13.42 -1.42
C ASN A 505 -74.49 -14.09 -0.05
N GLU A 506 -74.54 -15.43 0.02
CA GLU A 506 -74.28 -16.19 1.25
C GLU A 506 -72.84 -15.99 1.72
N ARG A 507 -71.86 -16.14 0.83
CA ARG A 507 -70.44 -15.86 1.15
C ARG A 507 -70.21 -14.40 1.56
N LEU A 508 -70.94 -13.44 0.97
CA LEU A 508 -70.84 -12.03 1.36
C LEU A 508 -71.41 -11.78 2.76
N GLN A 509 -72.46 -12.50 3.17
CA GLN A 509 -73.01 -12.42 4.52
C GLN A 509 -72.10 -13.07 5.55
N GLU A 510 -71.49 -14.22 5.23
CA GLU A 510 -70.48 -14.86 6.08
C GLU A 510 -69.28 -13.96 6.32
N PHE A 511 -68.74 -13.37 5.25
CA PHE A 511 -67.59 -12.45 5.36
C PHE A 511 -67.91 -11.22 6.21
N ARG A 512 -69.14 -10.68 6.11
CA ARG A 512 -69.59 -9.57 6.97
C ARG A 512 -69.73 -9.98 8.44
N LYS A 513 -70.14 -11.21 8.73
CA LYS A 513 -70.22 -11.72 10.11
C LYS A 513 -68.82 -11.88 10.71
N GLU A 514 -67.89 -12.47 9.97
CA GLU A 514 -66.49 -12.59 10.40
C GLU A 514 -65.84 -11.22 10.62
N GLU A 515 -66.10 -10.24 9.73
CA GLU A 515 -65.57 -8.87 9.90
C GLU A 515 -66.10 -8.19 11.18
N LEU A 516 -67.39 -8.37 11.49
CA LEU A 516 -67.99 -7.85 12.72
C LEU A 516 -67.41 -8.51 13.98
N GLU A 517 -67.12 -9.80 13.92
CA GLU A 517 -66.55 -10.57 15.03
C GLU A 517 -65.08 -10.19 15.28
N VAL A 518 -64.30 -9.98 14.21
CA VAL A 518 -62.94 -9.44 14.30
C VAL A 518 -62.95 -8.02 14.89
N LYS A 519 -63.86 -7.14 14.44
CA LYS A 519 -64.02 -5.79 15.02
C LYS A 519 -64.35 -5.84 16.51
N ARG A 520 -65.19 -6.77 16.94
CA ARG A 520 -65.55 -6.95 18.34
C ARG A 520 -64.36 -7.40 19.19
N MET A 521 -63.57 -8.38 18.71
CA MET A 521 -62.33 -8.79 19.38
C MET A 521 -61.28 -7.66 19.44
N GLN A 522 -61.25 -6.79 18.43
CA GLN A 522 -60.32 -5.66 18.37
C GLN A 522 -60.67 -4.58 19.40
N LEU A 523 -61.96 -4.25 19.53
CA LEU A 523 -62.46 -3.34 20.58
C LEU A 523 -62.20 -3.89 21.99
N GLU A 524 -62.37 -5.20 22.19
CA GLU A 524 -62.11 -5.84 23.49
C GLU A 524 -60.61 -5.84 23.85
N LYS A 525 -59.74 -6.03 22.85
CA LYS A 525 -58.28 -5.87 23.04
C LYS A 525 -57.89 -4.43 23.34
N GLU A 526 -58.49 -3.44 22.68
CA GLU A 526 -58.25 -2.02 22.96
C GLU A 526 -58.71 -1.63 24.38
N GLU A 527 -59.88 -2.10 24.82
CA GLU A 527 -60.38 -1.85 26.17
C GLU A 527 -59.45 -2.48 27.23
N ASN A 528 -58.98 -3.71 26.99
CA ASN A 528 -58.02 -4.37 27.88
C ASN A 528 -56.66 -3.66 27.90
N PHE A 529 -56.16 -3.21 26.75
CA PHE A 529 -54.93 -2.44 26.67
C PHE A 529 -55.03 -1.12 27.44
N MET A 530 -56.16 -0.42 27.32
CA MET A 530 -56.41 0.85 28.02
C MET A 530 -56.50 0.65 29.55
N LYS A 531 -57.09 -0.47 30.01
CA LYS A 531 -57.08 -0.85 31.45
C LYS A 531 -55.67 -1.10 31.98
N VAL A 532 -54.84 -1.83 31.22
CA VAL A 532 -53.44 -2.09 31.62
C VAL A 532 -52.64 -0.80 31.68
N MET A 533 -52.81 0.11 30.72
CA MET A 533 -52.13 1.41 30.71
C MET A 533 -52.54 2.28 31.90
N MET A 534 -53.84 2.36 32.21
CA MET A 534 -54.34 3.09 33.39
C MET A 534 -53.81 2.51 34.70
N SER A 535 -53.74 1.18 34.82
CA SER A 535 -53.14 0.50 35.97
C SER A 535 -51.67 0.86 36.12
N GLN A 536 -50.89 0.85 35.04
CA GLN A 536 -49.47 1.19 35.07
C GLN A 536 -49.25 2.66 35.46
N GLN A 537 -50.07 3.58 34.96
CA GLN A 537 -49.98 5.00 35.28
C GLN A 537 -50.31 5.27 36.77
N GLN A 538 -51.33 4.61 37.31
CA GLN A 538 -51.64 4.69 38.74
C GLN A 538 -50.50 4.15 39.61
N GLN A 539 -49.85 3.06 39.18
CA GLN A 539 -48.71 2.48 39.89
C GLN A 539 -47.51 3.44 39.92
N GLN A 540 -47.20 4.11 38.81
CA GLN A 540 -46.15 5.13 38.75
C GLN A 540 -46.45 6.34 39.65
N GLN A 541 -47.70 6.83 39.64
CA GLN A 541 -48.10 7.93 40.53
C GLN A 541 -47.96 7.54 42.01
N LYS A 542 -48.32 6.31 42.37
CA LYS A 542 -48.20 5.81 43.73
C LYS A 542 -46.74 5.72 44.19
N GLN A 543 -45.86 5.19 43.34
CA GLN A 543 -44.40 5.18 43.60
C GLN A 543 -43.84 6.59 43.76
N MET A 544 -44.28 7.55 42.95
CA MET A 544 -43.82 8.94 43.04
C MET A 544 -44.27 9.61 44.35
N GLN A 545 -45.50 9.35 44.80
CA GLN A 545 -46.00 9.83 46.09
C GLN A 545 -45.25 9.21 47.27
N GLU A 546 -44.98 7.90 47.23
CA GLU A 546 -44.18 7.21 48.25
C GLU A 546 -42.74 7.75 48.30
N PHE A 547 -42.14 8.03 47.15
CA PHE A 547 -40.81 8.65 47.08
C PHE A 547 -40.80 10.07 47.67
N GLN A 548 -41.80 10.90 47.35
CA GLN A 548 -41.96 12.22 47.97
C GLN A 548 -42.16 12.16 49.48
N ALA A 549 -42.96 11.20 49.97
CA ALA A 549 -43.18 11.00 51.40
C ALA A 549 -41.87 10.59 52.11
N MET A 550 -41.09 9.68 51.51
CA MET A 550 -39.78 9.27 52.04
C MET A 550 -38.80 10.45 52.10
N MET A 551 -38.74 11.25 51.03
CA MET A 551 -37.87 12.43 50.99
C MET A 551 -38.25 13.46 52.07
N ASN A 552 -39.54 13.73 52.24
CA ASN A 552 -40.04 14.63 53.29
C ASN A 552 -39.73 14.12 54.70
N MET A 553 -39.81 12.81 54.92
CA MET A 553 -39.45 12.21 56.21
C MET A 553 -37.96 12.35 56.51
N GLN A 554 -37.11 12.21 55.49
CA GLN A 554 -35.66 12.39 55.62
C GLN A 554 -35.29 13.85 55.93
N VAL A 555 -35.95 14.82 55.27
CA VAL A 555 -35.78 16.24 55.56
C VAL A 555 -36.22 16.58 57.00
N ARG A 556 -37.34 16.02 57.47
CA ARG A 556 -37.78 16.19 58.87
C ARG A 556 -36.77 15.62 59.86
N GLN A 557 -36.27 14.41 59.62
CA GLN A 557 -35.23 13.83 60.49
C GLN A 557 -33.98 14.70 60.55
N GLN A 558 -33.52 15.25 59.42
CA GLN A 558 -32.37 16.17 59.42
C GLN A 558 -32.67 17.47 60.18
N SER A 559 -33.88 18.02 60.02
CA SER A 559 -34.32 19.23 60.74
C SER A 559 -34.38 19.00 62.25
N ASP A 560 -34.91 17.86 62.70
CA ASP A 560 -34.98 17.51 64.12
C ASP A 560 -33.59 17.29 64.72
N LEU A 561 -32.66 16.69 63.96
CA LEU A 561 -31.26 16.53 64.35
C LEU A 561 -30.54 17.86 64.48
N MET A 562 -30.77 18.79 63.55
CA MET A 562 -30.26 20.16 63.65
C MET A 562 -30.84 20.89 64.86
N LEU A 563 -32.15 20.78 65.10
CA LEU A 563 -32.78 21.41 66.24
C LEU A 563 -32.19 20.88 67.56
N ALA A 564 -32.02 19.56 67.70
CA ALA A 564 -31.41 18.94 68.86
C ALA A 564 -29.94 19.36 69.08
N LEU A 565 -29.18 19.56 68.00
CA LEU A 565 -27.82 20.12 68.05
C LEU A 565 -27.82 21.58 68.52
N VAL A 566 -28.76 22.39 68.04
CA VAL A 566 -28.91 23.79 68.46
C VAL A 566 -29.34 23.88 69.92
N THR A 567 -30.28 23.06 70.40
CA THR A 567 -30.69 23.04 71.82
C THR A 567 -29.51 22.65 72.73
N LYS A 568 -28.70 21.65 72.34
CA LYS A 568 -27.48 21.28 73.09
C LYS A 568 -26.39 22.35 73.09
N LEU A 569 -26.35 23.22 72.08
CA LEU A 569 -25.43 24.35 72.02
C LEU A 569 -25.90 25.52 72.89
N ILE A 570 -27.22 25.73 72.98
CA ILE A 570 -27.82 26.76 73.84
C ILE A 570 -27.70 26.38 75.32
N ASP A 571 -27.88 25.10 75.70
CA ASP A 571 -27.74 24.64 77.09
C ASP A 571 -26.29 24.63 77.63
N LYS A 572 -25.29 25.01 76.81
CA LYS A 572 -23.87 25.08 77.17
C LYS A 572 -23.36 26.49 77.47
N HIS A 573 -24.23 27.50 77.44
CA HIS A 573 -23.99 28.89 77.82
C HIS A 573 -25.14 29.38 78.71
#